data_AF-A0A662SNE5-F1
#
_entry.id   AF-A0A662SNE5-F1
#
_cell.length_a   1.000
_cell.length_b   1.000
_cell.length_c   1.000
_cell.angle_alpha   90.00
_cell.angle_beta   90.00
_cell.angle_gamma   90.00
#
_symmetry.space_group_name_H-M   'P 1'
#
loop_
_entity.id
_entity.type
_entity.pdbx_description
1 polymer ?
#
loop_
_entity_poly.entity_id
_entity_poly.type
_entity_poly.pdbx_seq_one_letter_code
_entity_poly.pdbx_strand_id
1 'polypeptide(L)' 'TGAGDVFAAGYTVARLRGRSPRESLILGNAAAALAVETLGASSRLPSWEDVVGLARARLAVGD' A
#
# COMPACT_ATOMS: atom_id res chain seq x y z
N THR A 1 13.13 7.96 0.53
CA THR A 1 12.24 8.90 1.25
C THR A 1 10.96 9.04 0.44
N GLY A 2 9.79 9.28 1.02
CA GLY A 2 8.50 9.30 0.28
C GLY A 2 7.47 8.24 0.70
N ALA A 3 7.71 7.50 1.80
CA ALA A 3 6.78 6.50 2.30
C ALA A 3 5.38 7.08 2.63
N GLY A 4 5.31 8.34 3.09
CA GLY A 4 4.04 9.03 3.33
C GLY A 4 3.25 9.30 2.05
N ASP A 5 3.93 9.68 0.96
CA ASP A 5 3.28 9.89 -0.34
C ASP A 5 2.76 8.57 -0.92
N VAL A 6 3.54 7.50 -0.78
CA VAL A 6 3.11 6.15 -1.21
C VAL A 6 1.97 5.62 -0.33
N PHE A 7 1.98 5.90 0.98
CA PHE A 7 0.84 5.62 1.85
C PHE A 7 -0.43 6.32 1.34
N ALA A 8 -0.35 7.63 1.10
CA ALA A 8 -1.48 8.43 0.65
C ALA A 8 -2.00 7.97 -0.71
N ALA A 9 -1.10 7.63 -1.63
CA ALA A 9 -1.43 7.04 -2.93
C ALA A 9 -2.12 5.68 -2.77
N GLY A 10 -1.56 4.77 -1.97
CA GLY A 10 -2.11 3.45 -1.70
C GLY A 10 -3.51 3.51 -1.06
N TYR A 11 -3.71 4.39 -0.07
CA TYR A 11 -5.00 4.63 0.55
C TYR A 11 -6.01 5.17 -0.48
N THR A 12 -5.65 6.20 -1.24
CA THR A 12 -6.52 6.82 -2.24
C THR A 12 -6.97 5.81 -3.29
N VAL A 13 -6.03 5.03 -3.81
CA VAL A 13 -6.30 4.00 -4.80
C VAL A 13 -7.20 2.90 -4.24
N ALA A 14 -7.01 2.47 -2.98
CA ALA A 14 -7.89 1.51 -2.33
C ALA A 14 -9.32 2.04 -2.17
N ARG A 15 -9.49 3.33 -1.82
CA ARG A 15 -10.80 3.99 -1.74
C ARG A 15 -11.48 4.06 -3.09
N LEU A 16 -10.75 4.41 -4.16
CA LEU A 16 -11.28 4.42 -5.53
C LEU A 16 -11.70 3.03 -6.01
N ARG A 17 -11.09 1.97 -5.46
CA ARG A 17 -11.46 0.56 -5.71
C ARG A 17 -12.56 0.03 -4.78
N GLY A 18 -13.24 0.88 -4.01
CA GLY A 18 -14.37 0.49 -3.19
C GLY A 18 -14.03 -0.20 -1.86
N ARG A 19 -12.75 -0.29 -1.49
CA ARG A 19 -12.34 -0.89 -0.20
C ARG A 19 -12.83 -0.07 0.97
N SER A 20 -13.21 -0.70 2.08
CA SER A 20 -13.60 0.01 3.29
C SER A 20 -12.49 0.96 3.79
N PRO A 21 -12.78 1.98 4.61
CA PRO A 21 -11.75 2.83 5.20
C PRO A 21 -10.68 2.03 5.94
N ARG A 22 -11.08 0.98 6.67
CA ARG A 22 -10.16 0.08 7.39
C ARG A 22 -9.22 -0.66 6.45
N GLU A 23 -9.75 -1.29 5.42
CA GLU A 23 -8.93 -1.99 4.41
C GLU A 23 -8.03 -1.03 3.65
N SER A 24 -8.50 0.19 3.39
CA SER A 24 -7.72 1.22 2.71
C SER A 24 -6.53 1.69 3.56
N LEU A 25 -6.70 1.82 4.89
CA LEU A 25 -5.59 2.09 5.80
C LEU A 25 -4.56 0.95 5.79
N ILE A 26 -5.04 -0.29 5.76
CA ILE A 26 -4.17 -1.47 5.69
C ILE A 26 -3.37 -1.49 4.38
N LEU A 27 -4.03 -1.26 3.24
CA LEU A 27 -3.39 -1.22 1.92
C LEU A 27 -2.43 -0.04 1.77
N GLY A 28 -2.76 1.13 2.34
CA GLY A 28 -1.84 2.27 2.41
C GLY A 28 -0.57 1.93 3.20
N ASN A 29 -0.71 1.27 4.35
CA ASN A 29 0.44 0.83 5.16
C ASN A 29 1.30 -0.21 4.43
N ALA A 30 0.67 -1.17 3.74
CA ALA A 30 1.38 -2.14 2.92
C ALA A 30 2.18 -1.47 1.79
N ALA A 31 1.59 -0.49 1.09
CA ALA A 31 2.27 0.27 0.05
C ALA A 31 3.48 1.05 0.60
N ALA A 32 3.33 1.71 1.75
CA ALA A 32 4.42 2.42 2.39
C ALA A 32 5.55 1.51 2.88
N ALA A 33 5.20 0.32 3.41
CA ALA A 33 6.17 -0.67 3.83
C ALA A 33 7.03 -1.15 2.66
N LEU A 34 6.41 -1.47 1.51
CA LEU A 34 7.14 -1.87 0.30
C LEU A 34 8.05 -0.75 -0.23
N ALA A 35 7.61 0.51 -0.13
CA ALA A 35 8.39 1.65 -0.60
C ALA A 35 9.69 1.90 0.19
N VAL A 36 9.82 1.37 1.42
CA VAL A 36 11.04 1.52 2.24
C VAL A 36 11.98 0.31 2.16
N GLU A 37 11.60 -0.76 1.45
CA GLU A 37 12.44 -1.94 1.26
C GLU A 37 13.59 -1.72 0.27
N THR A 38 13.52 -0.66 -0.55
CA THR A 38 14.59 -0.27 -1.49
C THR A 38 15.14 1.11 -1.19
N LEU A 39 16.46 1.28 -1.31
CA LEU A 39 17.11 2.58 -1.19
C LEU A 39 16.72 3.50 -2.37
N GLY A 40 16.25 4.71 -2.03
CA GLY A 40 15.84 5.75 -2.99
C GLY A 40 14.31 5.93 -3.07
N ALA A 41 13.87 7.17 -3.34
CA ALA A 41 12.46 7.59 -3.26
C ALA A 41 11.55 7.06 -4.38
N SER A 42 12.12 6.86 -5.57
CA SER A 42 11.40 6.56 -6.80
C SER A 42 11.93 5.30 -7.50
N SER A 43 12.87 4.59 -6.87
CA SER A 43 13.57 3.45 -7.46
C SER A 43 12.65 2.25 -7.71
N ARG A 44 11.54 2.12 -6.97
CA ARG A 44 10.54 1.06 -7.12
C ARG A 44 9.23 1.42 -6.40
N LEU A 45 8.23 1.89 -7.13
CA LEU A 45 6.86 1.96 -6.59
C LEU A 45 6.24 0.56 -6.61
N PRO A 46 5.52 0.15 -5.56
CA PRO A 46 4.88 -1.16 -5.53
C PRO A 46 3.72 -1.22 -6.52
N SER A 47 3.54 -2.39 -7.16
CA SER A 47 2.34 -2.66 -7.94
C SER A 47 1.13 -2.86 -7.03
N TRP A 48 -0.09 -2.82 -7.59
CA TRP A 48 -1.28 -3.10 -6.80
C TRP A 48 -1.28 -4.54 -6.26
N GLU A 49 -0.80 -5.49 -7.07
CA GLU A 49 -0.66 -6.89 -6.71
C GLU A 49 0.31 -7.08 -5.53
N ASP A 50 1.44 -6.37 -5.52
CA ASP A 50 2.39 -6.41 -4.40
C ASP A 50 1.74 -5.91 -3.09
N VAL A 51 1.02 -4.78 -3.16
CA VAL A 51 0.35 -4.18 -2.00
C VAL A 51 -0.72 -5.12 -1.44
N VAL A 52 -1.57 -5.68 -2.30
CA VAL A 52 -2.63 -6.61 -1.89
C VAL A 52 -2.00 -7.91 -1.35
N GLY A 53 -0.96 -8.41 -1.99
CA GLY A 53 -0.24 -9.61 -1.55
C GLY A 53 0.32 -9.45 -0.13
N LEU A 54 1.01 -8.32 0.13
CA LEU A 54 1.54 -8.02 1.46
C LEU A 54 0.41 -7.84 2.49
N ALA A 55 -0.65 -7.11 2.13
CA ALA A 55 -1.79 -6.87 3.02
C ALA A 55 -2.52 -8.17 3.41
N ARG A 56 -2.69 -9.11 2.47
CA ARG A 56 -3.26 -10.43 2.75
C ARG A 56 -2.36 -11.26 3.65
N ALA A 57 -1.05 -11.27 3.38
CA ALA A 57 -0.10 -12.10 4.11
C ALA A 57 0.05 -11.68 5.58
N ARG A 58 -0.16 -10.40 5.91
CA ARG A 58 0.21 -9.87 7.24
C ARG A 58 -0.84 -9.00 7.93
N LEU A 59 -1.86 -8.50 7.23
CA LEU A 59 -2.70 -7.39 7.74
C LEU A 59 -4.23 -7.64 7.64
N ALA A 60 -4.67 -8.86 7.30
CA ALA A 60 -6.07 -9.29 7.31
C ALA A 60 -7.03 -8.45 6.43
N VAL A 61 -6.73 -8.34 5.13
CA VAL A 61 -7.65 -7.80 4.11
C VAL A 61 -8.36 -8.96 3.39
N GLY A 62 -9.69 -8.87 3.27
CA GLY A 62 -10.54 -9.82 2.53
C GLY A 62 -10.66 -9.49 1.03
N ASP A 63 -11.32 -10.39 0.27
CA ASP A 63 -11.54 -10.22 -1.18
C ASP A 63 -12.38 -8.99 -1.53
#